data_AF-A0AAQ3QAC1-F1
#
_entry.id   AF-A0AAQ3QAC1-F1
#
_cell.length_a   1.000
_cell.length_b   1.000
_cell.length_c   1.000
_cell.angle_alpha   90.00
_cell.angle_beta   90.00
_cell.angle_gamma   90.00
#
_symmetry.space_group_name_H-M   'P 1'
#
loop_
_entity.id
_entity.type
_entity.pdbx_description
1 polymer ?
#
loop_
_entity_poly.entity_id
_entity_poly.type
_entity_poly.pdbx_seq_one_letter_code
_entity_poly.pdbx_strand_id
1 'polypeptide(L)'
;MTYFPEEVVEHIFDFLGSHRDRNTVSTVCKAWYQVERLSRQNVFVGNCYAIRPERVMARFPRMKSLSVKGKPHFADFNLVPYDWGGYALPWIEAAARSCAGLEELRLKRMVVTDDGLELLARSFPNFKSLVLVSCDGFSTDGLAAIATYCRGLRELDLQENEVDDHGRQWLNCFPDSCTSLISLNFACLKGEVNTGSLERLVARSPNLRSLKLNRAISVESLNKILARAPHLVDLGTGSFTVDHRAEAYHRLMNSFPKCKSLRSLSGFWDASPRCLKALYPVCINLTVLNLSYAPAIPGDDLIKLICHCFKLQKLWVLDCIGDKGLAVVASTCKELQELRVFPSDIYGAGNTSVTEEGLVAVSSGCPKLNSVLYFCYQMTNSALIAVAKNCPHFIRFRLCILDPGKPDPLTNLPLDEGFGAIVRSCKNLRRLSLSGLLTDQVFLYIGMHAKCLEMLSIAFAGNSDKGMIYVLDGCKNLRKLEIRDCPFGDGALLKDVAKYETMRSLWMSSCEVTLGGCKALAAKMPRLNVEIINESDDFEESKENLVDVHKVEKIYVYRSVAGPRNDAPEFVWTL
;
A
#
# COMPACT_ATOMS: atom_id res chain seq x y z
N MET A 1 -36.48 -1.96 -31.54
CA MET A 1 -35.36 -1.22 -30.91
C MET A 1 -34.14 -1.42 -31.78
N THR A 2 -33.58 -0.34 -32.32
CA THR A 2 -32.35 -0.39 -33.10
C THR A 2 -31.19 -0.79 -32.20
N TYR A 3 -30.72 -2.03 -32.31
CA TYR A 3 -29.50 -2.48 -31.65
C TYR A 3 -28.28 -1.96 -32.42
N PHE A 4 -27.33 -1.37 -31.72
CA PHE A 4 -26.01 -1.12 -32.29
C PHE A 4 -25.33 -2.48 -32.59
N PRO A 5 -24.53 -2.57 -33.67
CA PRO A 5 -23.62 -3.71 -33.88
C PRO A 5 -22.69 -3.92 -32.67
N GLU A 6 -22.24 -5.16 -32.43
CA GLU A 6 -21.40 -5.48 -31.28
C GLU A 6 -20.09 -4.69 -31.28
N GLU A 7 -19.53 -4.41 -32.45
CA GLU A 7 -18.30 -3.63 -32.63
C GLU A 7 -18.48 -2.17 -32.17
N VAL A 8 -19.67 -1.60 -32.38
CA VAL A 8 -20.00 -0.25 -31.92
C VAL A 8 -20.15 -0.23 -30.40
N VAL A 9 -20.76 -1.26 -29.82
CA VAL A 9 -20.88 -1.40 -28.35
C VAL A 9 -19.51 -1.60 -27.70
N GLU A 10 -18.65 -2.43 -28.31
CA GLU A 10 -17.26 -2.62 -27.87
C GLU A 10 -16.51 -1.28 -27.87
N HIS A 11 -16.61 -0.52 -28.96
CA HIS A 11 -15.97 0.79 -29.05
C HIS A 11 -16.50 1.79 -28.01
N ILE A 12 -17.80 1.79 -27.72
CA ILE A 12 -18.37 2.60 -26.63
C ILE A 12 -17.75 2.19 -25.29
N PHE A 13 -17.56 0.89 -25.07
CA PHE A 13 -16.99 0.37 -23.82
C PHE A 13 -15.51 0.67 -23.64
N ASP A 14 -14.76 1.01 -24.70
CA ASP A 14 -13.37 1.48 -24.60
C ASP A 14 -13.27 2.83 -23.89
N PHE A 15 -14.32 3.65 -23.94
CA PHE A 15 -14.37 4.93 -23.23
C PHE A 15 -14.75 4.80 -21.75
N LEU A 16 -15.10 3.60 -21.29
CA LEU A 16 -15.43 3.33 -19.88
C LEU A 16 -14.18 3.06 -19.05
N GLY A 17 -13.58 4.11 -18.49
CA GLY A 17 -12.34 4.00 -17.70
C GLY A 17 -12.50 3.36 -16.31
N SER A 18 -13.71 3.20 -15.78
CA SER A 18 -13.96 2.71 -14.42
C SER A 18 -14.41 1.25 -14.39
N HIS A 19 -13.80 0.45 -13.51
CA HIS A 19 -14.28 -0.93 -13.25
C HIS A 19 -15.75 -0.96 -12.79
N ARG A 20 -16.21 0.07 -12.07
CA ARG A 20 -17.62 0.15 -11.61
C ARG A 20 -18.57 0.28 -12.79
N ASP A 21 -18.23 1.14 -13.76
CA ASP A 21 -19.07 1.38 -14.92
C ASP A 21 -19.10 0.16 -15.83
N ARG A 22 -17.94 -0.47 -16.05
CA ARG A 22 -17.83 -1.76 -16.75
C ARG A 22 -18.68 -2.86 -16.08
N ASN A 23 -18.73 -2.90 -14.75
CA ASN A 23 -19.61 -3.84 -14.04
C ASN A 23 -21.10 -3.52 -14.26
N THR A 24 -21.49 -2.24 -14.19
CA THR A 24 -22.87 -1.80 -14.41
C THR A 24 -23.36 -2.14 -15.82
N VAL A 25 -22.57 -1.87 -16.86
CA VAL A 25 -22.96 -2.17 -18.26
C VAL A 25 -23.06 -3.68 -18.50
N SER A 26 -22.24 -4.49 -17.82
CA SER A 26 -22.32 -5.96 -17.91
C SER A 26 -23.64 -6.55 -17.42
N THR A 27 -24.43 -5.78 -16.66
CA THR A 27 -25.71 -6.22 -16.09
C THR A 27 -26.95 -5.69 -16.82
N VAL A 28 -26.78 -4.91 -17.89
CA VAL A 28 -27.91 -4.32 -18.63
C VAL A 28 -28.70 -5.39 -19.40
N CYS A 29 -28.01 -6.23 -20.17
CA CYS A 29 -28.62 -7.33 -20.91
C CYS A 29 -27.58 -8.40 -21.27
N LYS A 30 -28.02 -9.56 -21.77
CA LYS A 30 -27.13 -10.67 -22.15
C LYS A 30 -26.15 -10.30 -23.28
N ALA A 31 -26.57 -9.48 -24.24
CA ALA A 31 -25.71 -9.03 -25.34
C ALA A 31 -24.56 -8.15 -24.81
N TRP A 32 -24.89 -7.15 -23.97
CA TRP A 32 -23.90 -6.29 -23.34
C TRP A 32 -22.97 -7.07 -22.42
N TYR A 33 -23.48 -8.07 -21.70
CA TYR A 33 -22.66 -8.99 -20.92
C TYR A 33 -21.59 -9.69 -21.79
N GLN A 34 -21.95 -10.17 -22.98
CA GLN A 34 -21.00 -10.85 -23.89
C GLN A 34 -19.95 -9.89 -24.44
N VAL A 35 -20.37 -8.73 -24.94
CA VAL A 35 -19.43 -7.72 -25.46
C VAL A 35 -18.50 -7.21 -24.36
N GLU A 36 -19.03 -6.94 -23.16
CA GLU A 36 -18.26 -6.45 -22.02
C GLU A 36 -17.20 -7.45 -21.58
N ARG A 37 -17.57 -8.73 -21.44
CA ARG A 37 -16.62 -9.73 -20.96
C ARG A 37 -15.49 -10.02 -21.96
N LEU A 38 -15.74 -9.84 -23.26
CA LEU A 38 -14.73 -10.04 -24.32
C LEU A 38 -13.87 -8.80 -24.55
N SER A 39 -14.38 -7.59 -24.30
CA SER A 39 -13.64 -6.34 -24.49
C SER A 39 -12.87 -5.89 -23.24
N ARG A 40 -13.10 -6.50 -22.06
CA ARG A 40 -12.47 -6.05 -20.81
C ARG A 40 -10.97 -6.34 -20.81
N GLN A 41 -10.19 -5.28 -20.85
CA GLN A 41 -8.71 -5.36 -20.83
C GLN A 41 -8.12 -5.46 -19.42
N ASN A 42 -8.76 -4.82 -18.43
CA ASN A 42 -8.21 -4.66 -17.08
C ASN A 42 -9.12 -5.29 -16.03
N VAL A 43 -8.59 -6.23 -15.24
CA VAL A 43 -9.33 -6.93 -14.18
C VAL A 43 -8.63 -6.73 -12.83
N PHE A 44 -9.42 -6.38 -11.81
CA PHE A 44 -8.96 -6.23 -10.44
C PHE A 44 -9.66 -7.21 -9.50
N VAL A 45 -8.88 -8.08 -8.87
CA VAL A 45 -9.29 -9.02 -7.83
C VAL A 45 -8.74 -8.54 -6.49
N GLY A 46 -9.63 -7.98 -5.67
CA GLY A 46 -9.23 -7.34 -4.42
C GLY A 46 -8.96 -8.26 -3.24
N ASN A 47 -9.28 -9.55 -3.38
CA ASN A 47 -9.01 -10.66 -2.46
C ASN A 47 -8.90 -11.93 -3.33
N CYS A 48 -7.73 -12.57 -3.34
CA CYS A 48 -7.43 -13.74 -4.16
C CYS A 48 -8.31 -14.96 -3.83
N TYR A 49 -8.84 -15.05 -2.61
CA TYR A 49 -9.72 -16.15 -2.18
C TYR A 49 -11.20 -15.86 -2.41
N ALA A 50 -11.56 -14.68 -2.92
CA ALA A 50 -12.96 -14.35 -3.21
C ALA A 50 -13.50 -15.03 -4.49
N ILE A 51 -12.62 -15.47 -5.39
CA ILE A 51 -12.99 -16.09 -6.66
C ILE A 51 -11.85 -16.98 -7.17
N ARG A 52 -12.18 -18.15 -7.74
CA ARG A 52 -11.19 -19.04 -8.35
C ARG A 52 -10.57 -18.42 -9.61
N PRO A 53 -9.24 -18.55 -9.84
CA PRO A 53 -8.58 -18.01 -11.03
C PRO A 53 -9.23 -18.42 -12.35
N GLU A 54 -9.59 -19.70 -12.50
CA GLU A 54 -10.20 -20.24 -13.73
C GLU A 54 -11.50 -19.52 -14.08
N ARG A 55 -12.25 -19.12 -13.06
CA ARG A 55 -13.54 -18.42 -13.24
C ARG A 55 -13.33 -16.99 -13.74
N VAL A 56 -12.22 -16.36 -13.37
CA VAL A 56 -11.81 -15.04 -13.88
C VAL A 56 -11.36 -15.16 -15.33
N MET A 57 -10.48 -16.13 -15.63
CA MET A 57 -9.98 -16.36 -17.00
C MET A 57 -11.10 -16.73 -17.96
N ALA A 58 -12.02 -17.60 -17.54
CA ALA A 58 -13.19 -17.97 -18.34
C ALA A 58 -14.13 -16.77 -18.57
N ARG A 59 -14.28 -15.88 -17.59
CA ARG A 59 -15.12 -14.68 -17.77
C ARG A 59 -14.45 -13.68 -18.71
N PHE A 60 -13.16 -13.39 -18.53
CA PHE A 60 -12.43 -12.36 -19.25
C PHE A 60 -11.24 -12.94 -20.04
N PRO A 61 -11.49 -13.68 -21.14
CA PRO A 61 -10.44 -14.43 -21.84
C PRO A 61 -9.43 -13.55 -22.61
N ARG A 62 -9.82 -12.31 -22.95
CA ARG A 62 -8.99 -11.35 -23.70
C ARG A 62 -8.37 -10.25 -22.82
N MET A 63 -8.31 -10.46 -21.51
CA MET A 63 -7.71 -9.47 -20.60
C MET A 63 -6.20 -9.32 -20.89
N LYS A 64 -5.68 -8.12 -20.68
CA LYS A 64 -4.26 -7.78 -20.80
C LYS A 64 -3.62 -7.45 -19.47
N SER A 65 -4.39 -6.94 -18.51
CA SER A 65 -3.88 -6.53 -17.19
C SER A 65 -4.68 -7.19 -16.08
N LEU A 66 -3.95 -7.88 -15.20
CA LEU A 66 -4.51 -8.52 -14.01
C LEU A 66 -3.87 -7.95 -12.75
N SER A 67 -4.70 -7.49 -11.82
CA SER A 67 -4.28 -7.07 -10.49
C SER A 67 -4.90 -7.95 -9.40
N VAL A 68 -4.09 -8.62 -8.58
CA VAL A 68 -4.55 -9.53 -7.51
C VAL A 68 -3.97 -9.10 -6.17
N LYS A 69 -4.77 -9.21 -5.10
CA LYS A 69 -4.32 -8.96 -3.72
C LYS A 69 -4.56 -10.18 -2.85
N GLY A 70 -3.58 -10.56 -2.04
CA GLY A 70 -3.63 -11.71 -1.15
C GLY A 70 -3.90 -11.29 0.30
N LYS A 71 -2.87 -11.40 1.14
CA LYS A 71 -2.93 -11.21 2.60
C LYS A 71 -3.60 -9.87 2.97
N PRO A 72 -4.35 -9.81 4.09
CA PRO A 72 -4.99 -8.58 4.55
C PRO A 72 -3.97 -7.50 4.92
N HIS A 73 -4.42 -6.27 5.15
CA HIS A 73 -3.52 -5.14 5.41
C HIS A 73 -2.69 -5.27 6.67
N PHE A 74 -3.20 -5.98 7.68
CA PHE A 74 -2.47 -6.22 8.93
C PHE A 74 -1.28 -7.19 8.80
N ALA A 75 -1.08 -7.81 7.62
CA ALA A 75 0.18 -8.49 7.30
C ALA A 75 1.38 -7.53 7.36
N ASP A 76 1.20 -6.24 7.02
CA ASP A 76 2.26 -5.22 7.10
C ASP A 76 2.73 -4.94 8.54
N PHE A 77 2.01 -5.47 9.55
CA PHE A 77 2.33 -5.33 10.98
C PHE A 77 2.65 -6.67 11.63
N ASN A 78 3.00 -7.70 10.85
CA ASN A 78 3.31 -9.06 11.32
C ASN A 78 2.17 -9.71 12.12
N LEU A 79 0.91 -9.34 11.85
CA LEU A 79 -0.27 -9.93 12.48
C LEU A 79 -0.87 -11.09 11.67
N VAL A 80 -0.30 -11.38 10.49
CA VAL A 80 -0.69 -12.52 9.66
C VAL A 80 0.50 -13.48 9.62
N PRO A 81 0.32 -14.76 9.97
CA PRO A 81 1.38 -15.76 9.88
C PRO A 81 1.99 -15.81 8.47
N TYR A 82 3.29 -16.09 8.40
CA TYR A 82 4.05 -16.12 7.13
C TYR A 82 3.39 -17.08 6.11
N ASP A 83 3.07 -18.30 6.55
CA ASP A 83 2.50 -19.38 5.72
C ASP A 83 0.97 -19.34 5.60
N TRP A 84 0.31 -18.24 6.01
CA TRP A 84 -1.16 -18.15 5.97
C TRP A 84 -1.75 -18.46 4.58
N GLY A 85 -1.06 -18.03 3.52
CA GLY A 85 -1.47 -18.24 2.13
C GLY A 85 -1.30 -16.98 1.27
N GLY A 86 -2.08 -16.90 0.18
CA GLY A 86 -2.01 -15.86 -0.83
C GLY A 86 -1.11 -16.22 -2.01
N TYR A 87 -1.08 -17.50 -2.42
CA TYR A 87 -0.19 -17.99 -3.46
C TYR A 87 -0.55 -17.45 -4.85
N ALA A 88 0.45 -16.94 -5.57
CA ALA A 88 0.30 -16.41 -6.93
C ALA A 88 0.30 -17.50 -8.00
N LEU A 89 0.94 -18.64 -7.76
CA LEU A 89 1.13 -19.69 -8.75
C LEU A 89 -0.19 -20.16 -9.41
N PRO A 90 -1.29 -20.45 -8.67
CA PRO A 90 -2.56 -20.84 -9.30
C PRO A 90 -3.13 -19.77 -10.25
N TRP A 91 -2.88 -18.49 -9.98
CA TRP A 91 -3.29 -17.39 -10.85
C TRP A 91 -2.48 -17.36 -12.14
N ILE A 92 -1.16 -17.59 -12.04
CA ILE A 92 -0.24 -17.63 -13.18
C ILE A 92 -0.56 -18.86 -14.06
N GLU A 93 -0.76 -20.03 -13.48
CA GLU A 93 -1.12 -21.26 -14.21
C GLU A 93 -2.46 -21.15 -14.93
N ALA A 94 -3.47 -20.57 -14.28
CA ALA A 94 -4.77 -20.34 -14.93
C ALA A 94 -4.64 -19.34 -16.09
N ALA A 95 -3.85 -18.27 -15.93
CA ALA A 95 -3.60 -17.31 -16.99
C ALA A 95 -2.84 -17.95 -18.16
N ALA A 96 -1.79 -18.73 -17.88
CA ALA A 96 -0.97 -19.37 -18.90
C ALA A 96 -1.79 -20.34 -19.77
N ARG A 97 -2.75 -21.06 -19.16
CA ARG A 97 -3.65 -21.98 -19.87
C ARG A 97 -4.72 -21.29 -20.70
N SER A 98 -5.27 -20.16 -20.23
CA SER A 98 -6.56 -19.64 -20.74
C SER A 98 -6.54 -18.17 -21.20
N CYS A 99 -5.44 -17.46 -21.00
CA CYS A 99 -5.32 -16.02 -21.26
C CYS A 99 -3.94 -15.65 -21.83
N ALA A 100 -3.59 -16.20 -23.00
CA ALA A 100 -2.28 -16.02 -23.64
C ALA A 100 -1.91 -14.56 -23.99
N GLY A 101 -2.88 -13.64 -23.94
CA GLY A 101 -2.69 -12.21 -24.23
C GLY A 101 -2.30 -11.34 -23.04
N LEU A 102 -1.99 -11.93 -21.87
CA LEU A 102 -1.63 -11.16 -20.68
C LEU A 102 -0.33 -10.34 -20.92
N GLU A 103 -0.40 -9.04 -20.66
CA GLU A 103 0.71 -8.10 -20.81
C GLU A 103 1.18 -7.53 -19.46
N GLU A 104 0.32 -7.52 -18.45
CA GLU A 104 0.60 -6.89 -17.16
C GLU A 104 0.09 -7.74 -15.99
N LEU A 105 0.93 -7.94 -14.98
CA LEU A 105 0.58 -8.59 -13.73
C LEU A 105 1.00 -7.72 -12.55
N ARG A 106 0.02 -7.37 -11.71
CA ARG A 106 0.25 -6.65 -10.45
C ARG A 106 -0.21 -7.49 -9.28
N LEU A 107 0.73 -7.86 -8.42
CA LEU A 107 0.48 -8.63 -7.21
C LEU A 107 0.74 -7.76 -5.99
N LYS A 108 -0.11 -7.89 -4.98
CA LYS A 108 0.10 -7.24 -3.69
C LYS A 108 -0.17 -8.20 -2.54
N ARG A 109 0.82 -8.37 -1.65
CA ARG A 109 0.75 -9.30 -0.51
C ARG A 109 0.38 -10.71 -0.95
N MET A 110 1.15 -11.21 -1.91
CA MET A 110 1.01 -12.56 -2.44
C MET A 110 2.34 -13.27 -2.25
N VAL A 111 2.28 -14.57 -2.03
CA VAL A 111 3.45 -15.45 -2.09
C VAL A 111 3.73 -15.74 -3.56
N VAL A 112 4.92 -15.36 -4.03
CA VAL A 112 5.38 -15.51 -5.42
C VAL A 112 6.62 -16.39 -5.37
N THR A 113 6.73 -17.40 -6.23
CA THR A 113 7.89 -18.29 -6.28
C THR A 113 8.70 -18.08 -7.56
N ASP A 114 9.95 -18.51 -7.55
CA ASP A 114 10.81 -18.47 -8.76
C ASP A 114 10.22 -19.29 -9.90
N ASP A 115 9.68 -20.48 -9.62
CA ASP A 115 8.96 -21.31 -10.60
C ASP A 115 7.76 -20.55 -11.20
N GLY A 116 7.03 -19.81 -10.36
CA GLY A 116 5.91 -18.97 -10.80
C GLY A 116 6.37 -17.84 -11.72
N LEU A 117 7.49 -17.20 -11.41
CA LEU A 117 8.08 -16.14 -12.24
C LEU A 117 8.64 -16.69 -13.56
N GLU A 118 9.27 -17.86 -13.54
CA GLU A 118 9.74 -18.52 -14.76
C GLU A 118 8.56 -18.94 -15.66
N LEU A 119 7.52 -19.53 -15.08
CA LEU A 119 6.30 -19.89 -15.81
C LEU A 119 5.66 -18.65 -16.44
N LEU A 120 5.54 -17.55 -15.70
CA LEU A 120 5.06 -16.27 -16.20
C LEU A 120 5.91 -15.81 -17.40
N ALA A 121 7.23 -15.79 -17.24
CA ALA A 121 8.16 -15.28 -18.24
C ALA A 121 8.11 -16.07 -19.56
N ARG A 122 7.97 -17.39 -19.48
CA ARG A 122 7.90 -18.29 -20.65
C ARG A 122 6.52 -18.31 -21.31
N SER A 123 5.45 -18.12 -20.54
CA SER A 123 4.07 -18.22 -21.05
C SER A 123 3.62 -16.98 -21.83
N PHE A 124 4.19 -15.81 -21.54
CA PHE A 124 3.72 -14.53 -22.08
C PHE A 124 4.85 -13.79 -22.84
N PRO A 125 5.06 -14.07 -24.13
CA PRO A 125 6.15 -13.44 -24.90
C PRO A 125 5.98 -11.92 -25.08
N ASN A 126 4.75 -11.41 -24.98
CA ASN A 126 4.40 -9.99 -25.10
C ASN A 126 4.28 -9.28 -23.74
N PHE A 127 4.79 -9.88 -22.67
CA PHE A 127 4.67 -9.35 -21.31
C PHE A 127 5.45 -8.05 -21.13
N LYS A 128 4.84 -7.06 -20.47
CA LYS A 128 5.29 -5.66 -20.39
C LYS A 128 5.46 -5.14 -18.98
N SER A 129 4.64 -5.54 -18.01
CA SER A 129 4.71 -4.97 -16.66
C SER A 129 4.54 -6.03 -15.58
N LEU A 130 5.55 -6.17 -14.74
CA LEU A 130 5.47 -6.90 -13.47
C LEU A 130 5.58 -5.91 -12.33
N VAL A 131 4.55 -5.86 -11.48
CA VAL A 131 4.60 -5.08 -10.24
C VAL A 131 4.28 -5.95 -9.04
N LEU A 132 5.25 -6.11 -8.16
CA LEU A 132 5.15 -6.87 -6.92
C LEU A 132 5.21 -5.88 -5.75
N VAL A 133 4.18 -5.87 -4.92
CA VAL A 133 4.05 -4.93 -3.78
C VAL A 133 3.87 -5.71 -2.49
N SER A 134 4.85 -5.67 -1.60
CA SER A 134 4.80 -6.39 -0.33
C SER A 134 4.55 -7.90 -0.51
N CYS A 135 5.15 -8.50 -1.53
CA CYS A 135 5.20 -9.93 -1.82
C CYS A 135 6.45 -10.56 -1.20
N ASP A 136 6.40 -11.88 -1.03
CA ASP A 136 7.44 -12.74 -0.46
C ASP A 136 7.58 -14.04 -1.28
N GLY A 137 8.61 -14.85 -0.99
CA GLY A 137 8.77 -16.23 -1.48
C GLY A 137 9.57 -16.43 -2.78
N PHE A 138 10.16 -15.36 -3.33
CA PHE A 138 10.95 -15.42 -4.57
C PHE A 138 12.36 -14.86 -4.36
N SER A 139 13.25 -15.23 -5.26
CA SER A 139 14.66 -14.84 -5.22
C SER A 139 15.06 -14.03 -6.46
N THR A 140 16.34 -13.65 -6.51
CA THR A 140 16.95 -13.08 -7.70
C THR A 140 16.95 -14.03 -8.92
N ASP A 141 16.76 -15.34 -8.74
CA ASP A 141 16.71 -16.30 -9.85
C ASP A 141 15.41 -16.19 -10.64
N GLY A 142 14.26 -16.02 -9.95
CA GLY A 142 13.00 -15.69 -10.60
C GLY A 142 13.06 -14.36 -11.35
N LEU A 143 13.76 -13.36 -10.81
CA LEU A 143 14.03 -12.10 -11.52
C LEU A 143 14.91 -12.29 -12.76
N ALA A 144 15.90 -13.18 -12.69
CA ALA A 144 16.75 -13.53 -13.83
C ALA A 144 15.93 -14.18 -14.95
N ALA A 145 14.97 -15.05 -14.61
CA ALA A 145 14.05 -15.63 -15.59
C ALA A 145 13.21 -14.54 -16.30
N ILE A 146 12.64 -13.60 -15.55
CA ILE A 146 11.90 -12.45 -16.10
C ILE A 146 12.79 -11.64 -17.05
N ALA A 147 14.00 -11.28 -16.62
CA ALA A 147 14.94 -10.51 -17.43
C ALA A 147 15.37 -11.24 -18.73
N THR A 148 15.48 -12.57 -18.67
CA THR A 148 15.89 -13.42 -19.80
C THR A 148 14.79 -13.55 -20.86
N TYR A 149 13.56 -13.86 -20.45
CA TYR A 149 12.50 -14.26 -21.37
C TYR A 149 11.56 -13.09 -21.74
N CYS A 150 11.31 -12.12 -20.86
CA CYS A 150 10.42 -10.99 -21.12
C CYS A 150 11.12 -9.87 -21.90
N ARG A 151 11.41 -10.10 -23.18
CA ARG A 151 12.17 -9.14 -24.02
C ARG A 151 11.45 -7.81 -24.28
N GLY A 152 10.12 -7.79 -24.14
CA GLY A 152 9.27 -6.59 -24.26
C GLY A 152 8.99 -5.85 -22.95
N LEU A 153 9.70 -6.20 -21.86
CA LEU A 153 9.45 -5.65 -20.54
C LEU A 153 9.66 -4.13 -20.52
N ARG A 154 8.68 -3.43 -19.95
CA ARG A 154 8.64 -1.97 -19.77
C ARG A 154 8.71 -1.58 -18.31
N GLU A 155 8.15 -2.39 -17.43
CA GLU A 155 8.11 -2.12 -15.99
C GLU A 155 8.45 -3.37 -15.20
N LEU A 156 9.47 -3.25 -14.35
CA LEU A 156 9.75 -4.18 -13.26
C LEU A 156 9.81 -3.38 -11.97
N ASP A 157 8.78 -3.52 -11.14
CA ASP A 157 8.62 -2.71 -9.93
C ASP A 157 8.47 -3.59 -8.69
N LEU A 158 9.53 -3.62 -7.87
CA LEU A 158 9.62 -4.40 -6.64
C LEU A 158 9.45 -3.48 -5.42
N GLN A 159 8.21 -3.14 -5.07
CA GLN A 159 7.92 -2.26 -3.94
C GLN A 159 7.80 -3.05 -2.64
N GLU A 160 8.63 -2.72 -1.65
CA GLU A 160 8.47 -3.22 -0.27
C GLU A 160 8.41 -4.76 -0.17
N ASN A 161 9.08 -5.49 -1.08
CA ASN A 161 9.11 -6.96 -1.08
C ASN A 161 10.24 -7.52 -0.21
N GLU A 162 10.05 -8.75 0.25
CA GLU A 162 11.12 -9.60 0.77
C GLU A 162 11.59 -10.51 -0.37
N VAL A 163 12.87 -10.39 -0.74
CA VAL A 163 13.47 -11.12 -1.87
C VAL A 163 14.73 -11.81 -1.37
N ASP A 164 14.82 -13.11 -1.63
CA ASP A 164 16.01 -13.89 -1.34
C ASP A 164 17.11 -13.56 -2.35
N ASP A 165 18.28 -13.13 -1.86
CA ASP A 165 19.36 -12.67 -2.73
C ASP A 165 20.35 -13.80 -3.00
N HIS A 166 20.24 -14.44 -4.16
CA HIS A 166 21.14 -15.48 -4.63
C HIS A 166 22.30 -14.94 -5.49
N GLY A 167 22.34 -13.62 -5.73
CA GLY A 167 23.49 -12.97 -6.32
C GLY A 167 23.20 -11.88 -7.36
N ARG A 168 24.29 -11.31 -7.86
CA ARG A 168 24.30 -10.02 -8.58
C ARG A 168 23.97 -10.11 -10.08
N GLN A 169 23.65 -11.31 -10.57
CA GLN A 169 23.71 -11.61 -12.01
C GLN A 169 22.40 -11.38 -12.74
N TRP A 170 21.26 -11.25 -12.06
CA TRP A 170 19.95 -11.15 -12.70
C TRP A 170 19.84 -9.95 -13.67
N LEU A 171 20.55 -8.84 -13.40
CA LEU A 171 20.62 -7.71 -14.34
C LEU A 171 21.39 -8.02 -15.63
N ASN A 172 22.32 -8.98 -15.61
CA ASN A 172 23.07 -9.41 -16.80
C ASN A 172 22.17 -10.20 -17.77
N CYS A 173 21.06 -10.74 -17.28
CA CYS A 173 20.13 -11.52 -18.08
C CYS A 173 19.32 -10.66 -19.06
N PHE A 174 19.26 -9.34 -18.86
CA PHE A 174 18.69 -8.44 -19.86
C PHE A 174 19.51 -8.50 -21.16
N PRO A 175 18.84 -8.51 -22.32
CA PRO A 175 19.52 -8.64 -23.61
C PRO A 175 20.47 -7.48 -23.87
N ASP A 176 21.55 -7.73 -24.61
CA ASP A 176 22.53 -6.71 -24.97
C ASP A 176 22.04 -5.69 -26.02
N SER A 177 20.92 -5.98 -26.68
CA SER A 177 20.21 -5.05 -27.55
C SER A 177 19.51 -3.93 -26.78
N CYS A 178 18.99 -2.91 -27.49
CA CYS A 178 18.14 -1.89 -26.89
C CYS A 178 16.97 -2.54 -26.13
N THR A 179 16.65 -2.00 -24.95
CA THR A 179 15.50 -2.47 -24.16
C THR A 179 14.29 -1.54 -24.31
N SER A 180 13.13 -2.05 -23.94
CA SER A 180 11.88 -1.31 -23.83
C SER A 180 11.62 -0.75 -22.43
N LEU A 181 12.58 -0.79 -21.51
CA LEU A 181 12.38 -0.40 -20.11
C LEU A 181 11.99 1.08 -19.98
N ILE A 182 10.95 1.31 -19.19
CA ILE A 182 10.40 2.61 -18.80
C ILE A 182 10.53 2.81 -17.28
N SER A 183 10.35 1.75 -16.50
CA SER A 183 10.42 1.76 -15.04
C SER A 183 11.20 0.56 -14.52
N LEU A 184 12.18 0.81 -13.67
CA LEU A 184 12.93 -0.22 -12.98
C LEU A 184 13.07 0.17 -11.50
N ASN A 185 12.42 -0.57 -10.62
CA ASN A 185 12.54 -0.40 -9.17
C ASN A 185 12.95 -1.72 -8.53
N PHE A 186 14.16 -1.73 -7.97
CA PHE A 186 14.71 -2.83 -7.19
C PHE A 186 15.21 -2.34 -5.83
N ALA A 187 14.66 -1.23 -5.32
CA ALA A 187 15.11 -0.59 -4.10
C ALA A 187 15.01 -1.48 -2.85
N CYS A 188 14.15 -2.51 -2.87
CA CYS A 188 14.00 -3.48 -1.79
C CYS A 188 15.13 -4.52 -1.72
N LEU A 189 15.91 -4.72 -2.80
CA LEU A 189 16.98 -5.72 -2.81
C LEU A 189 18.13 -5.32 -1.88
N LYS A 190 18.60 -6.23 -1.03
CA LYS A 190 19.62 -5.92 -0.02
C LYS A 190 21.05 -6.16 -0.49
N GLY A 191 21.30 -7.10 -1.41
CA GLY A 191 22.65 -7.45 -1.82
C GLY A 191 23.24 -6.54 -2.89
N GLU A 192 24.49 -6.85 -3.21
CA GLU A 192 25.28 -6.08 -4.14
C GLU A 192 24.80 -6.26 -5.58
N VAL A 193 24.93 -5.20 -6.37
CA VAL A 193 24.51 -5.16 -7.78
C VAL A 193 25.72 -4.94 -8.67
N ASN A 194 25.80 -5.62 -9.81
CA ASN A 194 26.84 -5.35 -10.80
C ASN A 194 26.61 -3.96 -11.43
N THR A 195 27.35 -2.96 -10.96
CA THR A 195 27.20 -1.55 -11.37
C THR A 195 27.55 -1.32 -12.83
N GLY A 196 28.51 -2.07 -13.38
CA GLY A 196 28.87 -2.00 -14.80
C GLY A 196 27.77 -2.52 -15.71
N SER A 197 27.08 -3.60 -15.31
CA SER A 197 25.92 -4.11 -16.03
C SER A 197 24.71 -3.19 -15.91
N LEU A 198 24.48 -2.61 -14.73
CA LEU A 198 23.44 -1.60 -14.54
C LEU A 198 23.69 -0.37 -15.42
N GLU A 199 24.92 0.14 -15.49
CA GLU A 199 25.26 1.28 -16.37
C GLU A 199 24.97 0.95 -17.85
N ARG A 200 25.40 -0.23 -18.32
CA ARG A 200 25.12 -0.69 -19.69
C ARG A 200 23.62 -0.83 -19.96
N LEU A 201 22.87 -1.37 -19.01
CA LEU A 201 21.41 -1.49 -19.10
C LEU A 201 20.76 -0.11 -19.23
N VAL A 202 21.13 0.85 -18.38
CA VAL A 202 20.62 2.23 -18.44
C VAL A 202 20.97 2.87 -19.79
N ALA A 203 22.22 2.72 -20.25
CA ALA A 203 22.67 3.31 -21.51
C ALA A 203 21.90 2.79 -22.74
N ARG A 204 21.46 1.53 -22.72
CA ARG A 204 20.65 0.92 -23.80
C ARG A 204 19.13 0.99 -23.57
N SER A 205 18.68 1.75 -22.57
CA SER A 205 17.26 1.94 -22.21
C SER A 205 16.84 3.40 -22.43
N PRO A 206 16.68 3.87 -23.68
CA PRO A 206 16.46 5.30 -23.99
C PRO A 206 15.10 5.85 -23.53
N ASN A 207 14.15 4.97 -23.19
CA ASN A 207 12.81 5.33 -22.74
C ASN A 207 12.66 5.30 -21.20
N LEU A 208 13.75 5.06 -20.47
CA LEU A 208 13.73 4.91 -19.01
C LEU A 208 13.33 6.23 -18.33
N ARG A 209 12.22 6.22 -17.59
CA ARG A 209 11.69 7.39 -16.88
C ARG A 209 11.73 7.26 -15.37
N SER A 210 11.60 6.05 -14.85
CA SER A 210 11.72 5.76 -13.41
C SER A 210 12.84 4.76 -13.16
N LEU A 211 13.75 5.11 -12.25
CA LEU A 211 14.82 4.23 -11.80
C LEU A 211 14.99 4.36 -10.30
N LYS A 212 14.68 3.31 -9.55
CA LYS A 212 14.85 3.26 -8.10
C LYS A 212 15.86 2.19 -7.71
N LEU A 213 17.00 2.68 -7.26
CA LEU A 213 18.18 1.88 -6.94
C LEU A 213 18.10 1.36 -5.51
N ASN A 214 18.83 0.27 -5.23
CA ASN A 214 18.97 -0.23 -3.86
C ASN A 214 20.12 0.45 -3.11
N ARG A 215 20.16 0.21 -1.79
CA ARG A 215 21.17 0.80 -0.89
C ARG A 215 22.61 0.51 -1.32
N ALA A 216 22.88 -0.62 -1.96
CA ALA A 216 24.24 -1.00 -2.39
C ALA A 216 24.85 -0.09 -3.47
N ILE A 217 24.04 0.72 -4.19
CA ILE A 217 24.57 1.62 -5.21
C ILE A 217 25.18 2.88 -4.58
N SER A 218 26.47 3.10 -4.82
CA SER A 218 27.21 4.28 -4.34
C SER A 218 26.97 5.55 -5.17
N VAL A 219 27.42 6.69 -4.64
CA VAL A 219 27.37 7.99 -5.33
C VAL A 219 28.20 8.00 -6.63
N GLU A 220 29.33 7.29 -6.68
CA GLU A 220 30.15 7.14 -7.89
C GLU A 220 29.35 6.48 -9.02
N SER A 221 28.63 5.41 -8.69
CA SER A 221 27.81 4.66 -9.65
C SER A 221 26.59 5.48 -10.07
N LEU A 222 25.95 6.18 -9.11
CA LEU A 222 24.85 7.10 -9.38
C LEU A 222 25.26 8.20 -10.38
N ASN A 223 26.44 8.78 -10.23
CA ASN A 223 26.94 9.78 -11.17
C ASN A 223 27.03 9.28 -12.61
N LYS A 224 27.51 8.04 -12.81
CA LYS A 224 27.57 7.41 -14.14
C LYS A 224 26.18 7.20 -14.71
N ILE A 225 25.24 6.72 -13.88
CA ILE A 225 23.84 6.52 -14.26
C ILE A 225 23.19 7.84 -14.69
N LEU A 226 23.33 8.91 -13.89
CA LEU A 226 22.76 10.23 -14.20
C LEU A 226 23.34 10.84 -15.48
N ALA A 227 24.61 10.57 -15.78
CA ALA A 227 25.22 10.99 -17.04
C ALA A 227 24.59 10.29 -18.26
N ARG A 228 24.14 9.03 -18.11
CA ARG A 228 23.46 8.26 -19.18
C ARG A 228 21.98 8.55 -19.30
N ALA A 229 21.31 8.85 -18.18
CA ALA A 229 19.86 9.06 -18.13
C ALA A 229 19.45 10.40 -17.50
N PRO A 230 19.86 11.55 -18.07
CA PRO A 230 19.46 12.87 -17.56
C PRO A 230 17.96 13.19 -17.77
N HIS A 231 17.25 12.35 -18.52
CA HIS A 231 15.83 12.49 -18.83
C HIS A 231 14.90 11.82 -17.80
N LEU A 232 15.46 11.17 -16.77
CA LEU A 232 14.68 10.54 -15.69
C LEU A 232 13.71 11.54 -15.05
N VAL A 233 12.54 11.01 -14.69
CA VAL A 233 11.45 11.74 -14.04
C VAL A 233 11.33 11.34 -12.57
N ASP A 234 11.59 10.07 -12.27
CA ASP A 234 11.54 9.50 -10.92
C ASP A 234 12.86 8.77 -10.62
N LEU A 235 13.53 9.18 -9.55
CA LEU A 235 14.82 8.62 -9.16
C LEU A 235 14.78 8.20 -7.69
N GLY A 236 14.98 6.92 -7.44
CA GLY A 236 15.47 6.43 -6.16
C GLY A 236 16.98 6.35 -6.23
N THR A 237 17.68 7.08 -5.37
CA THR A 237 19.14 6.97 -5.27
C THR A 237 19.53 5.60 -4.71
N GLY A 238 20.81 5.36 -4.44
CA GLY A 238 21.21 4.28 -3.54
C GLY A 238 21.62 4.83 -2.19
N SER A 239 22.76 4.38 -1.69
CA SER A 239 23.51 5.08 -0.65
C SER A 239 23.88 6.49 -1.13
N PHE A 240 23.57 7.50 -0.32
CA PHE A 240 23.70 8.92 -0.66
C PHE A 240 24.72 9.62 0.25
N THR A 241 25.85 8.95 0.47
CA THR A 241 26.99 9.45 1.22
C THR A 241 28.26 9.34 0.40
N VAL A 242 29.10 10.36 0.48
CA VAL A 242 30.43 10.41 -0.13
C VAL A 242 31.26 11.47 0.60
N ASP A 243 32.58 11.29 0.67
CA ASP A 243 33.47 12.34 1.17
C ASP A 243 33.38 13.57 0.26
N HIS A 244 33.12 14.74 0.87
CA HIS A 244 33.10 16.04 0.19
C HIS A 244 34.40 16.40 -0.54
N ARG A 245 35.53 15.80 -0.16
CA ARG A 245 36.83 15.98 -0.85
C ARG A 245 36.99 15.05 -2.05
N ALA A 246 36.17 14.01 -2.16
CA ALA A 246 36.24 13.08 -3.27
C ALA A 246 35.71 13.73 -4.55
N GLU A 247 36.32 13.37 -5.67
CA GLU A 247 35.89 13.84 -6.99
C GLU A 247 34.42 13.49 -7.28
N ALA A 248 33.95 12.36 -6.75
CA ALA A 248 32.57 11.90 -6.87
C ALA A 248 31.55 12.89 -6.27
N TYR A 249 31.89 13.61 -5.19
CA TYR A 249 31.03 14.66 -4.64
C TYR A 249 30.90 15.84 -5.62
N HIS A 250 32.00 16.30 -6.20
CA HIS A 250 31.97 17.38 -7.19
C HIS A 250 31.20 16.98 -8.46
N ARG A 251 31.36 15.73 -8.91
CA ARG A 251 30.56 15.19 -10.03
C ARG A 251 29.08 15.16 -9.67
N LEU A 252 28.71 14.79 -8.43
CA LEU A 252 27.33 14.77 -7.97
C LEU A 252 26.67 16.15 -8.07
N MET A 253 27.36 17.18 -7.57
CA MET A 253 26.91 18.57 -7.64
C MET A 253 26.66 19.04 -9.09
N ASN A 254 27.42 18.51 -10.06
CA ASN A 254 27.30 18.85 -11.47
C ASN A 254 26.27 17.99 -12.25
N SER A 255 25.90 16.82 -11.72
CA SER A 255 24.99 15.87 -12.39
C SER A 255 23.52 16.26 -12.22
N PHE A 256 23.08 16.59 -11.01
CA PHE A 256 21.67 16.93 -10.74
C PHE A 256 21.15 18.15 -11.53
N PRO A 257 21.89 19.26 -11.69
CA PRO A 257 21.45 20.39 -12.54
C PRO A 257 21.11 20.01 -13.98
N LYS A 258 21.69 18.91 -14.51
CA LYS A 258 21.41 18.41 -15.86
C LYS A 258 20.10 17.62 -15.93
N CYS A 259 19.61 17.12 -14.80
CA CYS A 259 18.44 16.25 -14.69
C CYS A 259 17.12 17.07 -14.58
N LYS A 260 16.84 17.89 -15.60
CA LYS A 260 15.72 18.86 -15.60
C LYS A 260 14.32 18.23 -15.58
N SER A 261 14.22 16.96 -15.95
CA SER A 261 12.97 16.19 -16.00
C SER A 261 12.54 15.64 -14.65
N LEU A 262 13.41 15.66 -13.63
CA LEU A 262 13.11 15.07 -12.33
C LEU A 262 11.90 15.75 -11.66
N ARG A 263 10.99 14.93 -11.16
CA ARG A 263 9.77 15.30 -10.44
C ARG A 263 9.60 14.51 -9.13
N SER A 264 10.28 13.37 -9.01
CA SER A 264 10.20 12.48 -7.86
C SER A 264 11.58 12.05 -7.41
N LEU A 265 11.84 12.12 -6.10
CA LEU A 265 13.07 11.63 -5.48
C LEU A 265 12.77 10.73 -4.27
N SER A 266 13.55 9.65 -4.14
CA SER A 266 13.50 8.68 -3.04
C SER A 266 14.88 8.02 -2.82
N GLY A 267 14.95 7.01 -1.94
CA GLY A 267 16.20 6.30 -1.63
C GLY A 267 16.88 6.93 -0.42
N PHE A 268 17.86 7.82 -0.62
CA PHE A 268 18.55 8.57 0.43
C PHE A 268 19.08 7.71 1.60
N TRP A 269 19.45 6.46 1.33
CA TRP A 269 20.07 5.60 2.33
C TRP A 269 21.41 6.20 2.76
N ASP A 270 21.71 6.14 4.05
CA ASP A 270 22.98 6.64 4.62
C ASP A 270 23.25 8.12 4.34
N ALA A 271 22.24 8.90 3.92
CA ALA A 271 22.43 10.22 3.35
C ALA A 271 23.18 11.17 4.29
N SER A 272 24.21 11.84 3.75
CA SER A 272 24.91 12.89 4.50
C SER A 272 24.33 14.28 4.18
N PRO A 273 24.22 15.19 5.17
CA PRO A 273 23.69 16.54 4.95
C PRO A 273 24.38 17.33 3.86
N ARG A 274 25.68 17.08 3.64
CA ARG A 274 26.45 17.75 2.59
C ARG A 274 25.98 17.35 1.19
N CYS A 275 25.66 16.08 0.96
CA CYS A 275 25.21 15.58 -0.34
C CYS A 275 23.83 16.14 -0.74
N LEU A 276 22.97 16.48 0.23
CA LEU A 276 21.65 17.08 -0.06
C LEU A 276 21.74 18.39 -0.85
N LYS A 277 22.84 19.14 -0.73
CA LYS A 277 23.04 20.39 -1.47
C LYS A 277 23.04 20.17 -2.98
N ALA A 278 23.39 18.98 -3.45
CA ALA A 278 23.36 18.63 -4.87
C ALA A 278 21.92 18.65 -5.43
N LEU A 279 20.90 18.51 -4.58
CA LEU A 279 19.51 18.40 -4.97
C LEU A 279 18.81 19.75 -5.14
N TYR A 280 19.33 20.83 -4.53
CA TYR A 280 18.67 22.15 -4.54
C TYR A 280 18.29 22.64 -5.94
N PRO A 281 19.11 22.43 -7.00
CA PRO A 281 18.76 22.83 -8.36
C PRO A 281 17.52 22.13 -8.94
N VAL A 282 17.18 20.94 -8.46
CA VAL A 282 16.01 20.17 -8.96
C VAL A 282 14.78 20.31 -8.05
N CYS A 283 14.95 20.73 -6.80
CA CYS A 283 13.87 20.89 -5.80
C CYS A 283 12.67 21.73 -6.29
N ILE A 284 12.93 22.78 -7.07
CA ILE A 284 11.89 23.70 -7.58
C ILE A 284 10.83 23.01 -8.46
N ASN A 285 11.16 21.85 -9.03
CA ASN A 285 10.26 21.06 -9.88
C ASN A 285 9.76 19.78 -9.22
N LEU A 286 10.20 19.45 -8.01
CA LEU A 286 9.78 18.22 -7.35
C LEU A 286 8.30 18.29 -6.93
N THR A 287 7.58 17.25 -7.30
CA THR A 287 6.20 16.99 -6.88
C THR A 287 6.13 15.88 -5.83
N VAL A 288 7.13 15.00 -5.78
CA VAL A 288 7.22 13.89 -4.81
C VAL A 288 8.60 13.88 -4.18
N LEU A 289 8.66 13.81 -2.86
CA LEU A 289 9.88 13.67 -2.10
C LEU A 289 9.66 12.64 -1.00
N ASN A 290 10.42 11.55 -1.06
CA ASN A 290 10.39 10.49 -0.07
C ASN A 290 11.75 10.40 0.64
N LEU A 291 11.76 10.83 1.90
CA LEU A 291 12.90 10.86 2.81
C LEU A 291 12.76 9.81 3.93
N SER A 292 11.86 8.83 3.77
CA SER A 292 11.56 7.82 4.80
C SER A 292 12.74 6.92 5.16
N TYR A 293 13.77 6.82 4.31
CA TYR A 293 14.97 6.00 4.57
C TYR A 293 16.21 6.83 4.90
N ALA A 294 16.01 8.07 5.35
CA ALA A 294 17.08 9.02 5.65
C ALA A 294 17.21 9.37 7.15
N PRO A 295 17.37 8.38 8.06
CA PRO A 295 17.38 8.62 9.51
C PRO A 295 18.59 9.42 9.99
N ALA A 296 19.68 9.42 9.23
CA ALA A 296 20.90 10.13 9.56
C ALA A 296 20.84 11.64 9.28
N ILE A 297 19.78 12.15 8.64
CA ILE A 297 19.66 13.56 8.29
C ILE A 297 19.01 14.33 9.44
N PRO A 298 19.69 15.34 10.03
CA PRO A 298 19.09 16.19 11.05
C PRO A 298 17.93 17.04 10.50
N GLY A 299 16.95 17.34 11.35
CA GLY A 299 15.78 18.16 11.00
C GLY A 299 16.13 19.48 10.32
N ASP A 300 17.15 20.19 10.78
CA ASP A 300 17.59 21.47 10.19
C ASP A 300 18.07 21.34 8.73
N ASP A 301 18.63 20.20 8.34
CA ASP A 301 19.06 19.95 6.98
C ASP A 301 17.89 19.52 6.07
N LEU A 302 16.91 18.81 6.64
CA LEU A 302 15.63 18.56 5.96
C LEU A 302 14.90 19.88 5.68
N ILE A 303 14.89 20.80 6.64
CA ILE A 303 14.30 22.14 6.50
C ILE A 303 14.94 22.89 5.32
N LYS A 304 16.28 22.94 5.25
CA LYS A 304 17.00 23.61 4.15
C LYS A 304 16.62 23.04 2.78
N LEU A 305 16.43 21.73 2.68
CA LEU A 305 15.97 21.09 1.45
C LEU A 305 14.53 21.51 1.10
N ILE A 306 13.62 21.42 2.07
CA ILE A 306 12.18 21.70 1.90
C ILE A 306 11.93 23.15 1.48
N CYS A 307 12.72 24.12 1.96
CA CYS A 307 12.62 25.52 1.57
C CYS A 307 12.69 25.77 0.05
N HIS A 308 13.17 24.79 -0.73
CA HIS A 308 13.28 24.89 -2.19
C HIS A 308 12.16 24.13 -2.95
N CYS A 309 11.25 23.45 -2.24
CA CYS A 309 10.30 22.48 -2.81
C CYS A 309 8.87 23.05 -2.98
N PHE A 310 8.71 24.17 -3.70
CA PHE A 310 7.43 24.89 -3.79
C PHE A 310 6.28 24.15 -4.51
N LYS A 311 6.60 23.19 -5.39
CA LYS A 311 5.62 22.39 -6.16
C LYS A 311 5.30 21.04 -5.52
N LEU A 312 5.75 20.81 -4.30
CA LEU A 312 5.66 19.50 -3.67
C LEU A 312 4.21 19.14 -3.39
N GLN A 313 3.79 17.97 -3.88
CA GLN A 313 2.45 17.41 -3.72
C GLN A 313 2.43 16.24 -2.74
N LYS A 314 3.52 15.47 -2.66
CA LYS A 314 3.66 14.34 -1.74
C LYS A 314 4.98 14.43 -0.99
N LEU A 315 4.91 14.45 0.34
CA LEU A 315 6.07 14.43 1.23
C LEU A 315 5.97 13.23 2.17
N TRP A 316 6.96 12.35 2.10
CA TRP A 316 7.17 11.30 3.09
C TRP A 316 8.47 11.61 3.83
N VAL A 317 8.42 11.67 5.15
CA VAL A 317 9.55 12.13 5.98
C VAL A 317 9.54 11.43 7.33
N LEU A 318 10.68 11.38 8.00
CA LEU A 318 10.78 10.94 9.39
C LEU A 318 10.41 12.07 10.35
N ASP A 319 9.98 11.73 11.56
CA ASP A 319 9.59 12.68 12.62
C ASP A 319 10.75 13.57 13.12
N CYS A 320 12.00 13.22 12.81
CA CYS A 320 13.17 14.07 13.08
C CYS A 320 13.12 15.46 12.41
N ILE A 321 12.20 15.67 11.45
CA ILE A 321 11.88 17.00 10.90
C ILE A 321 11.36 17.97 11.98
N GLY A 322 10.70 17.46 13.02
CA GLY A 322 10.08 18.22 14.10
C GLY A 322 8.97 19.18 13.66
N ASP A 323 8.29 19.78 14.63
CA ASP A 323 7.20 20.73 14.37
C ASP A 323 7.68 22.00 13.66
N LYS A 324 8.89 22.46 13.96
CA LYS A 324 9.53 23.58 13.25
C LYS A 324 9.68 23.29 11.76
N GLY A 325 10.08 22.08 11.40
CA GLY A 325 10.21 21.73 9.99
C GLY A 325 8.86 21.51 9.31
N LEU A 326 7.87 20.99 10.02
CA LEU A 326 6.49 20.94 9.50
C LEU A 326 5.86 22.33 9.33
N ALA A 327 6.21 23.32 10.17
CA ALA A 327 5.82 24.71 9.96
C ALA A 327 6.46 25.30 8.68
N VAL A 328 7.70 24.91 8.34
CA VAL A 328 8.35 25.28 7.07
C VAL A 328 7.67 24.59 5.88
N VAL A 329 7.28 23.31 6.02
CA VAL A 329 6.46 22.62 5.00
C VAL A 329 5.16 23.40 4.78
N ALA A 330 4.49 23.80 5.86
CA ALA A 330 3.23 24.56 5.81
C ALA A 330 3.38 25.90 5.10
N SER A 331 4.48 26.63 5.32
CA SER A 331 4.73 27.93 4.69
C SER A 331 5.19 27.80 3.23
N THR A 332 5.89 26.72 2.87
CA THR A 332 6.53 26.56 1.56
C THR A 332 5.68 25.76 0.56
N CYS A 333 5.12 24.62 0.97
CA CYS A 333 4.55 23.61 0.08
C CYS A 333 3.03 23.78 -0.08
N LYS A 334 2.58 24.84 -0.76
CA LYS A 334 1.15 25.15 -0.91
C LYS A 334 0.36 24.15 -1.76
N GLU A 335 1.06 23.37 -2.57
CA GLU A 335 0.51 22.32 -3.43
C GLU A 335 0.43 20.94 -2.76
N LEU A 336 0.78 20.84 -1.46
CA LEU A 336 0.86 19.57 -0.75
C LEU A 336 -0.52 18.92 -0.64
N GLN A 337 -0.61 17.67 -1.09
CA GLN A 337 -1.82 16.84 -1.09
C GLN A 337 -1.70 15.64 -0.15
N GLU A 338 -0.49 15.09 -0.02
CA GLU A 338 -0.19 13.94 0.83
C GLU A 338 1.01 14.19 1.73
N LEU A 339 0.82 14.05 3.04
CA LEU A 339 1.89 14.03 4.04
C LEU A 339 1.93 12.67 4.71
N ARG A 340 3.13 12.09 4.80
CA ARG A 340 3.40 10.95 5.67
C ARG A 340 4.58 11.27 6.57
N VAL A 341 4.38 11.21 7.88
CA VAL A 341 5.43 11.36 8.88
C VAL A 341 5.59 10.04 9.60
N PHE A 342 6.77 9.44 9.50
CA PHE A 342 7.10 8.12 10.06
C PHE A 342 7.99 8.28 11.31
N PRO A 343 7.94 7.34 12.27
CA PRO A 343 8.82 7.39 13.43
C PRO A 343 10.29 7.14 13.02
N SER A 344 11.22 7.98 13.48
CA SER A 344 12.67 7.77 13.27
C SER A 344 13.27 6.75 14.24
N ASP A 345 12.73 6.66 15.44
CA ASP A 345 13.04 5.65 16.44
C ASP A 345 11.74 5.00 16.91
N ILE A 346 11.60 3.70 16.70
CA ILE A 346 10.43 2.91 17.10
C ILE A 346 10.51 2.58 18.61
N TYR A 347 11.68 2.77 19.25
CA TYR A 347 11.96 2.42 20.64
C TYR A 347 12.13 3.62 21.60
N GLY A 348 11.81 4.85 21.16
CA GLY A 348 11.50 5.97 22.06
C GLY A 348 12.65 6.76 22.67
N ALA A 349 13.86 6.77 22.09
CA ALA A 349 15.02 7.49 22.64
C ALA A 349 15.39 8.81 21.91
N GLY A 350 14.53 9.34 21.04
CA GLY A 350 14.81 10.53 20.22
C GLY A 350 14.24 11.85 20.76
N ASN A 351 15.11 12.83 21.03
CA ASN A 351 14.80 14.18 21.56
C ASN A 351 14.10 15.16 20.57
N THR A 352 13.69 14.73 19.37
CA THR A 352 13.10 15.61 18.34
C THR A 352 11.92 14.94 17.63
N SER A 353 10.87 14.63 18.37
CA SER A 353 9.63 14.09 17.81
C SER A 353 8.67 15.19 17.35
N VAL A 354 7.85 14.91 16.35
CA VAL A 354 6.71 15.76 15.99
C VAL A 354 5.57 15.63 17.02
N THR A 355 4.83 16.72 17.22
CA THR A 355 3.63 16.75 18.07
C THR A 355 2.39 17.09 17.21
N GLU A 356 1.26 17.36 17.85
CA GLU A 356 0.07 17.87 17.16
C GLU A 356 0.29 19.25 16.52
N GLU A 357 1.23 20.05 17.03
CA GLU A 357 1.50 21.40 16.50
C GLU A 357 1.93 21.36 15.04
N GLY A 358 2.82 20.43 14.67
CA GLY A 358 3.25 20.24 13.29
C GLY A 358 2.11 19.88 12.35
N LEU A 359 1.19 19.02 12.78
CA LEU A 359 0.01 18.66 11.98
C LEU A 359 -0.96 19.85 11.83
N VAL A 360 -1.18 20.60 12.91
CA VAL A 360 -2.00 21.83 12.87
C VAL A 360 -1.40 22.85 11.92
N ALA A 361 -0.08 23.08 11.99
CA ALA A 361 0.63 23.99 11.09
C ALA A 361 0.43 23.59 9.63
N VAL A 362 0.69 22.32 9.28
CA VAL A 362 0.51 21.82 7.91
C VAL A 362 -0.94 21.94 7.45
N SER A 363 -1.92 21.58 8.29
CA SER A 363 -3.34 21.73 7.93
C SER A 363 -3.73 23.19 7.63
N SER A 364 -3.12 24.14 8.34
CA SER A 364 -3.37 25.58 8.15
C SER A 364 -2.68 26.11 6.90
N GLY A 365 -1.48 25.61 6.58
CA GLY A 365 -0.65 26.12 5.49
C GLY A 365 -0.86 25.47 4.13
N CYS A 366 -1.40 24.24 4.08
CA CYS A 366 -1.52 23.41 2.89
C CYS A 366 -3.00 23.12 2.54
N PRO A 367 -3.69 24.00 1.81
CA PRO A 367 -5.14 23.90 1.58
C PRO A 367 -5.57 22.73 0.68
N LYS A 368 -4.63 22.12 -0.06
CA LYS A 368 -4.88 20.97 -0.94
C LYS A 368 -4.68 19.63 -0.23
N LEU A 369 -4.29 19.65 1.05
CA LEU A 369 -4.01 18.45 1.83
C LEU A 369 -5.28 17.62 1.97
N ASN A 370 -5.21 16.38 1.48
CA ASN A 370 -6.34 15.46 1.49
C ASN A 370 -5.97 14.04 1.94
N SER A 371 -4.68 13.80 2.23
CA SER A 371 -4.18 12.52 2.71
C SER A 371 -3.10 12.70 3.77
N VAL A 372 -3.32 12.15 4.96
CA VAL A 372 -2.33 12.15 6.05
C VAL A 372 -2.11 10.73 6.58
N LEU A 373 -0.84 10.39 6.81
CA LEU A 373 -0.40 9.36 7.74
C LEU A 373 0.56 10.02 8.74
N TYR A 374 0.18 10.09 10.00
CA TYR A 374 0.94 10.82 11.00
C TYR A 374 1.22 9.91 12.20
N PHE A 375 2.49 9.61 12.43
CA PHE A 375 2.95 8.99 13.66
C PHE A 375 3.45 10.07 14.62
N CYS A 376 2.98 10.06 15.86
CA CYS A 376 3.38 11.01 16.89
C CYS A 376 3.24 10.39 18.29
N TYR A 377 3.75 11.10 19.31
CA TYR A 377 3.65 10.66 20.71
C TYR A 377 2.48 11.27 21.47
N GLN A 378 1.85 12.34 20.95
CA GLN A 378 0.71 12.98 21.60
C GLN A 378 -0.24 13.60 20.58
N MET A 379 -1.50 13.81 20.97
CA MET A 379 -2.52 14.50 20.20
C MET A 379 -3.57 15.11 21.12
N THR A 380 -4.17 16.24 20.72
CA THR A 380 -5.27 16.89 21.46
C THR A 380 -6.55 16.94 20.63
N ASN A 381 -7.70 16.99 21.30
CA ASN A 381 -9.00 17.23 20.67
C ASN A 381 -9.00 18.59 19.94
N SER A 382 -8.45 19.63 20.56
CA SER A 382 -8.34 20.97 19.97
C SER A 382 -7.56 20.97 18.65
N ALA A 383 -6.45 20.23 18.57
CA ALA A 383 -5.69 20.10 17.33
C ALA A 383 -6.47 19.37 16.24
N LEU A 384 -7.12 18.25 16.55
CA LEU A 384 -7.95 17.52 15.60
C LEU A 384 -9.13 18.36 15.08
N ILE A 385 -9.77 19.15 15.96
CA ILE A 385 -10.82 20.10 15.58
C ILE A 385 -10.28 21.17 14.64
N ALA A 386 -9.11 21.75 14.94
CA ALA A 386 -8.47 22.73 14.08
C ALA A 386 -8.15 22.14 12.69
N VAL A 387 -7.56 20.95 12.65
CA VAL A 387 -7.26 20.22 11.41
C VAL A 387 -8.53 19.94 10.60
N ALA A 388 -9.61 19.50 11.25
CA ALA A 388 -10.90 19.26 10.61
C ALA A 388 -11.51 20.52 9.99
N LYS A 389 -11.30 21.69 10.63
CA LYS A 389 -11.76 22.99 10.15
C LYS A 389 -10.93 23.50 8.97
N ASN A 390 -9.61 23.35 9.06
CA ASN A 390 -8.67 23.86 8.06
C ASN A 390 -8.70 23.05 6.75
N CYS A 391 -8.90 21.73 6.84
CA CYS A 391 -8.86 20.80 5.71
C CYS A 391 -10.13 19.93 5.64
N PRO A 392 -11.29 20.47 5.22
CA PRO A 392 -12.56 19.72 5.18
C PRO A 392 -12.64 18.70 4.04
N HIS A 393 -11.61 18.60 3.19
CA HIS A 393 -11.60 17.75 2.00
C HIS A 393 -10.73 16.49 2.15
N PHE A 394 -10.43 16.06 3.39
CA PHE A 394 -9.71 14.81 3.61
C PHE A 394 -10.43 13.61 2.98
N ILE A 395 -9.65 12.85 2.21
CA ILE A 395 -10.04 11.54 1.66
C ILE A 395 -9.42 10.43 2.51
N ARG A 396 -8.23 10.65 3.08
CA ARG A 396 -7.50 9.68 3.89
C ARG A 396 -6.96 10.38 5.15
N PHE A 397 -7.38 9.94 6.32
CA PHE A 397 -6.89 10.47 7.60
C PHE A 397 -6.45 9.31 8.47
N ARG A 398 -5.14 9.15 8.66
CA ARG A 398 -4.56 8.06 9.45
C ARG A 398 -3.67 8.68 10.52
N LEU A 399 -4.11 8.60 11.75
CA LEU A 399 -3.32 9.01 12.91
C LEU A 399 -2.89 7.75 13.67
N CYS A 400 -1.64 7.71 14.08
CA CYS A 400 -1.10 6.67 14.95
C CYS A 400 -0.32 7.33 16.08
N ILE A 401 -0.95 7.42 17.25
CA ILE A 401 -0.25 7.75 18.49
C ILE A 401 0.50 6.49 18.93
N LEU A 402 1.82 6.61 19.09
CA LEU A 402 2.71 5.46 19.32
C LEU A 402 2.41 4.74 20.64
N ASP A 403 2.03 5.49 21.68
CA ASP A 403 1.59 4.94 22.95
C ASP A 403 0.08 4.58 22.88
N PRO A 404 -0.29 3.30 23.03
CA PRO A 404 -1.69 2.88 23.01
C PRO A 404 -2.52 3.54 24.12
N GLY A 405 -3.77 3.88 23.82
CA GLY A 405 -4.72 4.39 24.82
C GLY A 405 -4.37 5.76 25.42
N LYS A 406 -3.44 6.52 24.82
CA LYS A 406 -3.05 7.85 25.34
C LYS A 406 -4.20 8.87 25.22
N PRO A 407 -4.63 9.55 26.31
CA PRO A 407 -5.65 10.59 26.26
C PRO A 407 -5.10 11.90 25.68
N ASP A 408 -5.99 12.87 25.50
CA ASP A 408 -5.60 14.26 25.32
C ASP A 408 -4.74 14.73 26.51
N PRO A 409 -3.47 15.11 26.32
CA PRO A 409 -2.55 15.41 27.43
C PRO A 409 -2.92 16.68 28.21
N LEU A 410 -3.75 17.57 27.64
CA LEU A 410 -4.14 18.82 28.28
C LEU A 410 -5.42 18.69 29.09
N THR A 411 -6.36 17.87 28.62
CA THR A 411 -7.69 17.70 29.25
C THR A 411 -7.88 16.37 29.95
N ASN A 412 -6.99 15.40 29.70
CA ASN A 412 -7.09 14.00 30.11
C ASN A 412 -8.38 13.31 29.63
N LEU A 413 -9.01 13.84 28.58
CA LEU A 413 -10.22 13.29 27.99
C LEU A 413 -9.89 12.35 26.81
N PRO A 414 -10.79 11.42 26.46
CA PRO A 414 -10.73 10.70 25.19
C PRO A 414 -10.70 11.64 23.98
N LEU A 415 -10.15 11.16 22.86
CA LEU A 415 -10.07 11.91 21.59
C LEU A 415 -11.35 11.82 20.74
N ASP A 416 -12.47 11.44 21.36
CA ASP A 416 -13.75 11.21 20.68
C ASP A 416 -14.24 12.47 19.95
N GLU A 417 -14.14 13.65 20.58
CA GLU A 417 -14.59 14.91 20.00
C GLU A 417 -13.72 15.37 18.82
N GLY A 418 -12.41 15.14 18.90
CA GLY A 418 -11.45 15.44 17.86
C GLY A 418 -11.70 14.63 16.60
N PHE A 419 -11.77 13.30 16.72
CA PHE A 419 -12.13 12.45 15.59
C PHE A 419 -13.57 12.67 15.13
N GLY A 420 -14.48 12.96 16.07
CA GLY A 420 -15.85 13.39 15.78
C GLY A 420 -15.89 14.61 14.87
N ALA A 421 -15.05 15.62 15.10
CA ALA A 421 -14.93 16.79 14.24
C ALA A 421 -14.39 16.43 12.85
N ILE A 422 -13.38 15.55 12.77
CA ILE A 422 -12.84 15.07 11.49
C ILE A 422 -13.94 14.43 10.63
N VAL A 423 -14.71 13.48 11.17
CA VAL A 423 -15.78 12.81 10.40
C VAL A 423 -17.00 13.70 10.15
N ARG A 424 -17.24 14.70 11.01
CA ARG A 424 -18.29 15.71 10.78
C ARG A 424 -17.91 16.65 9.63
N SER A 425 -16.68 17.11 9.54
CA SER A 425 -16.25 18.05 8.49
C SER A 425 -15.92 17.34 7.17
N CYS A 426 -15.21 16.20 7.23
CA CYS A 426 -14.65 15.54 6.05
C CYS A 426 -15.62 14.54 5.41
N LYS A 427 -16.64 15.04 4.69
CA LYS A 427 -17.72 14.21 4.12
C LYS A 427 -17.27 13.19 3.05
N ASN A 428 -16.12 13.43 2.43
CA ASN A 428 -15.55 12.56 1.40
C ASN A 428 -14.48 11.59 1.95
N LEU A 429 -14.38 11.46 3.27
CA LEU A 429 -13.41 10.57 3.91
C LEU A 429 -13.68 9.11 3.52
N ARG A 430 -12.67 8.45 2.93
CA ARG A 430 -12.72 7.06 2.47
C ARG A 430 -11.86 6.12 3.30
N ARG A 431 -10.83 6.63 3.97
CA ARG A 431 -9.96 5.83 4.84
C ARG A 431 -9.68 6.55 6.15
N LEU A 432 -9.93 5.86 7.25
CA LEU A 432 -9.71 6.34 8.61
C LEU A 432 -8.91 5.30 9.41
N SER A 433 -7.91 5.75 10.16
CA SER A 433 -7.23 4.94 11.18
C SER A 433 -7.26 5.71 12.50
N LEU A 434 -7.65 5.00 13.57
CA LEU A 434 -7.87 5.55 14.90
C LEU A 434 -6.76 5.11 15.86
N SER A 435 -6.43 5.97 16.83
CA SER A 435 -5.48 5.71 17.91
C SER A 435 -5.70 6.70 19.06
N GLY A 436 -5.12 6.43 20.23
CA GLY A 436 -5.34 7.20 21.47
C GLY A 436 -6.49 6.64 22.30
N LEU A 437 -6.80 7.29 23.43
CA LEU A 437 -7.94 6.92 24.27
C LEU A 437 -9.24 7.25 23.53
N LEU A 438 -10.05 6.23 23.26
CA LEU A 438 -11.29 6.35 22.49
C LEU A 438 -12.39 5.49 23.11
N THR A 439 -13.60 6.02 23.20
CA THR A 439 -14.77 5.33 23.75
C THR A 439 -15.75 4.91 22.65
N ASP A 440 -16.87 4.30 23.02
CA ASP A 440 -17.95 3.99 22.06
C ASP A 440 -18.49 5.25 21.33
N GLN A 441 -18.28 6.45 21.91
CA GLN A 441 -18.75 7.72 21.36
C GLN A 441 -18.12 8.07 20.01
N VAL A 442 -16.81 7.82 19.81
CA VAL A 442 -16.17 8.10 18.50
C VAL A 442 -16.83 7.26 17.39
N PHE A 443 -17.19 6.02 17.70
CA PHE A 443 -17.80 5.11 16.74
C PHE A 443 -19.24 5.50 16.43
N LEU A 444 -19.97 6.05 17.40
CA LEU A 444 -21.27 6.69 17.16
C LEU A 444 -21.11 7.83 16.13
N TYR A 445 -20.15 8.72 16.33
CA TYR A 445 -19.88 9.82 15.38
C TYR A 445 -19.49 9.31 13.99
N ILE A 446 -18.64 8.29 13.91
CA ILE A 446 -18.26 7.63 12.65
C ILE A 446 -19.51 7.07 11.95
N GLY A 447 -20.33 6.31 12.67
CA GLY A 447 -21.58 5.75 12.15
C GLY A 447 -22.54 6.82 11.66
N MET A 448 -22.66 7.94 12.37
CA MET A 448 -23.53 9.06 12.00
C MET A 448 -23.04 9.81 10.77
N HIS A 449 -21.73 10.05 10.62
CA HIS A 449 -21.22 11.04 9.66
C HIS A 449 -20.33 10.49 8.54
N ALA A 450 -19.61 9.39 8.74
CA ALA A 450 -18.60 8.87 7.80
C ALA A 450 -19.23 8.00 6.68
N LYS A 451 -20.22 8.53 5.95
CA LYS A 451 -21.01 7.75 4.97
C LYS A 451 -20.21 7.26 3.76
N CYS A 452 -19.12 7.95 3.41
CA CYS A 452 -18.22 7.59 2.31
C CYS A 452 -17.08 6.67 2.73
N LEU A 453 -17.01 6.27 4.00
CA LEU A 453 -15.89 5.50 4.53
C LEU A 453 -15.85 4.10 3.89
N GLU A 454 -14.72 3.76 3.28
CA GLU A 454 -14.49 2.47 2.62
C GLU A 454 -13.56 1.57 3.45
N MET A 455 -12.67 2.15 4.25
CA MET A 455 -11.72 1.42 5.08
C MET A 455 -11.55 2.07 6.45
N LEU A 456 -11.77 1.28 7.50
CA LEU A 456 -11.55 1.69 8.89
C LEU A 456 -10.56 0.72 9.56
N SER A 457 -9.51 1.26 10.17
CA SER A 457 -8.58 0.52 11.03
C SER A 457 -8.70 1.01 12.47
N ILE A 458 -8.87 0.08 13.41
CA ILE A 458 -9.10 0.35 14.83
C ILE A 458 -8.08 -0.46 15.64
N ALA A 459 -7.42 0.19 16.60
CA ALA A 459 -6.54 -0.46 17.57
C ALA A 459 -6.75 0.17 18.96
N PHE A 460 -6.87 -0.66 20.01
CA PHE A 460 -6.95 -0.21 21.41
C PHE A 460 -8.04 0.85 21.67
N ALA A 461 -9.27 0.60 21.20
CA ALA A 461 -10.34 1.60 21.24
C ALA A 461 -11.72 0.99 21.50
N GLY A 462 -12.60 1.76 22.13
CA GLY A 462 -13.98 1.36 22.46
C GLY A 462 -14.11 0.78 23.86
N ASN A 463 -15.36 0.65 24.29
CA ASN A 463 -15.72 0.14 25.62
C ASN A 463 -16.60 -1.12 25.52
N SER A 464 -17.36 -1.27 24.42
CA SER A 464 -18.28 -2.39 24.24
C SER A 464 -18.62 -2.63 22.77
N ASP A 465 -19.34 -3.73 22.51
CA ASP A 465 -19.91 -4.06 21.19
C ASP A 465 -20.66 -2.91 20.50
N LYS A 466 -21.21 -1.95 21.26
CA LYS A 466 -21.90 -0.79 20.69
C LYS A 466 -21.02 -0.03 19.71
N GLY A 467 -19.71 0.10 19.99
CA GLY A 467 -18.78 0.79 19.11
C GLY A 467 -18.78 0.18 17.69
N MET A 468 -18.55 -1.12 17.59
CA MET A 468 -18.58 -1.82 16.30
C MET A 468 -19.98 -1.80 15.66
N ILE A 469 -21.05 -1.94 16.44
CA ILE A 469 -22.44 -1.87 15.93
C ILE A 469 -22.71 -0.52 15.24
N TYR A 470 -22.34 0.61 15.86
CA TYR A 470 -22.53 1.93 15.23
C TYR A 470 -21.81 2.06 13.88
N VAL A 471 -20.62 1.48 13.76
CA VAL A 471 -19.86 1.46 12.50
C VAL A 471 -20.58 0.63 11.44
N LEU A 472 -20.98 -0.59 11.77
CA LEU A 472 -21.65 -1.51 10.83
C LEU A 472 -22.99 -0.93 10.33
N ASP A 473 -23.78 -0.38 11.25
CA ASP A 473 -25.07 0.24 10.95
C ASP A 473 -24.91 1.51 10.12
N GLY A 474 -23.93 2.35 10.46
CA GLY A 474 -23.80 3.70 9.90
C GLY A 474 -23.00 3.80 8.60
N CYS A 475 -21.93 3.01 8.45
CA CYS A 475 -20.96 3.12 7.35
C CYS A 475 -21.37 2.27 6.14
N LYS A 476 -22.28 2.79 5.30
CA LYS A 476 -22.86 2.02 4.19
C LYS A 476 -21.85 1.65 3.09
N ASN A 477 -20.82 2.46 2.85
CA ASN A 477 -19.78 2.19 1.84
C ASN A 477 -18.59 1.37 2.35
N LEU A 478 -18.62 0.92 3.61
CA LEU A 478 -17.52 0.20 4.21
C LEU A 478 -17.19 -1.06 3.42
N ARG A 479 -15.91 -1.24 3.08
CA ARG A 479 -15.39 -2.40 2.36
C ARG A 479 -14.42 -3.20 3.21
N LYS A 480 -13.66 -2.55 4.09
CA LYS A 480 -12.69 -3.22 4.95
C LYS A 480 -12.78 -2.66 6.37
N LEU A 481 -12.96 -3.54 7.33
CA LEU A 481 -12.89 -3.23 8.76
C LEU A 481 -11.77 -4.08 9.35
N GLU A 482 -10.80 -3.44 9.97
CA GLU A 482 -9.61 -4.09 10.51
C GLU A 482 -9.47 -3.65 11.97
N ILE A 483 -9.61 -4.58 12.90
CA ILE A 483 -9.72 -4.31 14.34
C ILE A 483 -8.66 -5.14 15.07
N ARG A 484 -7.97 -4.52 16.03
CA ARG A 484 -7.14 -5.25 16.98
C ARG A 484 -7.30 -4.71 18.39
N ASP A 485 -7.18 -5.58 19.40
CA ASP A 485 -7.10 -5.18 20.81
C ASP A 485 -8.27 -4.27 21.24
N CYS A 486 -9.50 -4.65 20.86
CA CYS A 486 -10.71 -3.88 21.15
C CYS A 486 -11.73 -4.77 21.89
N PRO A 487 -12.56 -4.20 22.79
CA PRO A 487 -13.58 -4.95 23.54
C PRO A 487 -14.84 -5.20 22.68
N PHE A 488 -14.64 -5.74 21.47
CA PHE A 488 -15.70 -6.11 20.54
C PHE A 488 -15.72 -7.63 20.39
N GLY A 489 -16.89 -8.24 20.58
CA GLY A 489 -17.11 -9.67 20.56
C GLY A 489 -18.37 -10.07 19.81
N ASP A 490 -18.99 -11.15 20.28
CA ASP A 490 -20.05 -11.84 19.55
C ASP A 490 -21.32 -10.99 19.35
N GLY A 491 -21.65 -10.14 20.32
CA GLY A 491 -22.84 -9.29 20.26
C GLY A 491 -22.77 -8.30 19.09
N ALA A 492 -21.60 -7.73 18.82
CA ALA A 492 -21.36 -6.91 17.63
C ALA A 492 -21.24 -7.77 16.36
N LEU A 493 -20.46 -8.85 16.43
CA LEU A 493 -20.20 -9.72 15.27
C LEU A 493 -21.50 -10.24 14.65
N LEU A 494 -22.46 -10.63 15.49
CA LEU A 494 -23.71 -11.28 15.07
C LEU A 494 -24.89 -10.33 14.87
N LYS A 495 -24.71 -9.03 15.08
CA LYS A 495 -25.81 -8.04 15.03
C LYS A 495 -26.39 -7.84 13.62
N ASP A 496 -25.53 -7.58 12.63
CA ASP A 496 -25.88 -7.38 11.22
C ASP A 496 -24.97 -8.21 10.31
N VAL A 497 -25.18 -9.52 10.31
CA VAL A 497 -24.34 -10.47 9.56
C VAL A 497 -24.40 -10.27 8.04
N ALA A 498 -25.49 -9.69 7.52
CA ALA A 498 -25.65 -9.39 6.10
C ALA A 498 -24.67 -8.31 5.62
N LYS A 499 -24.21 -7.44 6.54
CA LYS A 499 -23.24 -6.39 6.24
C LYS A 499 -21.94 -6.96 5.67
N TYR A 500 -21.49 -8.11 6.14
CA TYR A 500 -20.23 -8.72 5.71
C TYR A 500 -20.25 -9.18 4.25
N GLU A 501 -21.43 -9.50 3.69
CA GLU A 501 -21.57 -9.78 2.25
C GLU A 501 -21.44 -8.53 1.38
N THR A 502 -21.59 -7.33 1.95
CA THR A 502 -21.35 -6.06 1.22
C THR A 502 -19.88 -5.62 1.29
N MET A 503 -19.15 -6.12 2.28
CA MET A 503 -17.75 -5.83 2.53
C MET A 503 -16.83 -6.77 1.73
N ARG A 504 -15.58 -6.35 1.56
CA ARG A 504 -14.51 -7.23 1.10
C ARG A 504 -14.06 -8.15 2.22
N SER A 505 -13.83 -7.60 3.41
CA SER A 505 -13.35 -8.37 4.55
C SER A 505 -13.52 -7.66 5.89
N LEU A 506 -13.61 -8.46 6.95
CA LEU A 506 -13.43 -8.08 8.34
C LEU A 506 -12.21 -8.83 8.88
N TRP A 507 -11.31 -8.12 9.57
CA TRP A 507 -10.26 -8.70 10.39
C TRP A 507 -10.47 -8.29 11.84
N MET A 508 -10.41 -9.25 12.76
CA MET A 508 -10.35 -8.98 14.20
C MET A 508 -9.26 -9.86 14.83
N SER A 509 -8.40 -9.27 15.65
CA SER A 509 -7.38 -9.99 16.42
C SER A 509 -7.29 -9.47 17.84
N SER A 510 -7.04 -10.33 18.82
CA SER A 510 -7.01 -9.95 20.25
C SER A 510 -8.29 -9.20 20.67
N CYS A 511 -9.44 -9.70 20.24
CA CYS A 511 -10.77 -9.13 20.54
C CYS A 511 -11.58 -10.11 21.42
N GLU A 512 -12.84 -9.78 21.68
CA GLU A 512 -13.72 -10.57 22.56
C GLU A 512 -14.59 -11.59 21.80
N VAL A 513 -14.22 -11.91 20.55
CA VAL A 513 -14.97 -12.86 19.70
C VAL A 513 -14.69 -14.29 20.16
N THR A 514 -15.74 -15.10 20.30
CA THR A 514 -15.63 -16.51 20.69
C THR A 514 -15.74 -17.46 19.51
N LEU A 515 -15.30 -18.71 19.70
CA LEU A 515 -15.50 -19.79 18.74
C LEU A 515 -16.99 -20.02 18.43
N GLY A 516 -17.86 -19.92 19.44
CA GLY A 516 -19.31 -20.02 19.28
C GLY A 516 -19.86 -18.91 18.39
N GLY A 517 -19.36 -17.68 18.57
CA GLY A 517 -19.66 -16.54 17.70
C GLY A 517 -19.27 -16.78 16.24
N CYS A 518 -18.06 -17.31 16.02
CA CYS A 518 -17.57 -17.68 14.69
C CYS A 518 -18.45 -18.74 14.01
N LYS A 519 -18.77 -19.83 14.73
CA LYS A 519 -19.66 -20.91 14.24
C LYS A 519 -21.06 -20.39 13.92
N ALA A 520 -21.62 -19.54 14.78
CA ALA A 520 -22.93 -18.94 14.56
C ALA A 520 -22.94 -18.01 13.34
N LEU A 521 -21.85 -17.28 13.07
CA LEU A 521 -21.71 -16.46 11.88
C LEU A 521 -21.65 -17.32 10.60
N ALA A 522 -20.80 -18.34 10.59
CA ALA A 522 -20.64 -19.25 9.45
C ALA A 522 -21.96 -19.96 9.11
N ALA A 523 -22.67 -20.47 10.14
CA ALA A 523 -23.96 -21.13 9.99
C ALA A 523 -25.04 -20.20 9.40
N LYS A 524 -25.02 -18.91 9.75
CA LYS A 524 -25.96 -17.92 9.21
C LYS A 524 -25.61 -17.46 7.79
N MET A 525 -24.32 -17.45 7.43
CA MET A 525 -23.81 -16.81 6.21
C MET A 525 -22.88 -17.74 5.41
N PRO A 526 -23.40 -18.76 4.70
CA PRO A 526 -22.60 -19.80 4.03
C PRO A 526 -21.80 -19.31 2.81
N ARG A 527 -21.93 -18.03 2.43
CA ARG A 527 -21.14 -17.39 1.36
C ARG A 527 -19.93 -16.62 1.91
N LEU A 528 -19.77 -16.60 3.23
CA LEU A 528 -18.60 -16.07 3.89
C LEU A 528 -17.68 -17.23 4.24
N ASN A 529 -16.39 -17.05 3.97
CA ASN A 529 -15.38 -17.85 4.64
C ASN A 529 -15.11 -17.16 5.98
N VAL A 530 -15.29 -17.90 7.08
CA VAL A 530 -14.96 -17.46 8.43
C VAL A 530 -13.71 -18.22 8.85
N GLU A 531 -12.54 -17.60 8.65
CA GLU A 531 -11.26 -18.18 9.00
C GLU A 531 -10.88 -17.82 10.42
N ILE A 532 -10.63 -18.84 11.25
CA ILE A 532 -9.98 -18.73 12.55
C ILE A 532 -8.50 -19.01 12.34
N ILE A 533 -7.64 -18.13 12.84
CA ILE A 533 -6.19 -18.25 12.74
C ILE A 533 -5.65 -18.30 14.17
N ASN A 534 -5.01 -19.41 14.54
CA ASN A 534 -4.41 -19.56 15.87
C ASN A 534 -3.04 -20.21 15.78
N GLU A 535 -2.02 -19.51 16.27
CA GLU A 535 -0.62 -19.92 16.17
C GLU A 535 -0.13 -20.77 17.35
N SER A 536 -0.95 -21.02 18.38
CA SER A 536 -0.52 -21.82 19.54
C SER A 536 -0.39 -23.31 19.22
N ASP A 537 0.78 -23.92 19.44
CA ASP A 537 1.04 -25.36 19.26
C ASP A 537 0.10 -26.26 20.09
N ASP A 538 -0.42 -25.76 21.22
CA ASP A 538 -1.40 -26.46 22.07
C ASP A 538 -2.79 -26.58 21.42
N PHE A 539 -3.00 -26.04 20.21
CA PHE A 539 -4.32 -26.02 19.59
C PHE A 539 -4.73 -27.35 18.96
N GLU A 540 -3.78 -28.17 18.54
CA GLU A 540 -4.08 -29.49 17.95
C GLU A 540 -4.65 -30.47 18.99
N GLU A 541 -4.08 -30.51 20.20
CA GLU A 541 -4.63 -31.29 21.32
C GLU A 541 -5.93 -30.70 21.88
N SER A 542 -6.22 -29.42 21.62
CA SER A 542 -7.42 -28.74 22.12
C SER A 542 -8.55 -28.59 21.10
N LYS A 543 -8.39 -28.97 19.81
CA LYS A 543 -9.51 -29.01 18.83
C LYS A 543 -10.73 -29.80 19.35
N GLU A 544 -10.50 -30.88 20.09
CA GLU A 544 -11.55 -31.68 20.72
C GLU A 544 -12.07 -31.11 22.05
N ASN A 545 -11.31 -30.22 22.71
CA ASN A 545 -11.61 -29.61 24.01
C ASN A 545 -12.09 -28.14 23.93
N LEU A 546 -12.11 -27.54 22.74
CA LEU A 546 -12.54 -26.16 22.55
C LEU A 546 -14.06 -26.01 22.68
N VAL A 547 -14.47 -25.52 23.85
CA VAL A 547 -15.85 -25.11 24.12
C VAL A 547 -16.15 -23.79 23.41
N ASP A 548 -17.39 -23.60 22.97
CA ASP A 548 -17.85 -22.41 22.24
C ASP A 548 -17.59 -21.07 22.94
N VAL A 549 -17.28 -21.07 24.24
CA VAL A 549 -17.00 -19.86 25.06
C VAL A 549 -15.56 -19.34 24.88
N HIS A 550 -14.65 -20.13 24.30
CA HIS A 550 -13.24 -19.72 24.14
C HIS A 550 -13.10 -18.58 23.13
N LYS A 551 -12.31 -17.57 23.49
CA LYS A 551 -11.95 -16.47 22.59
C LYS A 551 -11.01 -16.97 21.50
N VAL A 552 -11.23 -16.52 20.26
CA VAL A 552 -10.31 -16.79 19.16
C VAL A 552 -9.20 -15.74 19.12
N GLU A 553 -7.98 -16.16 18.81
CA GLU A 553 -6.84 -15.24 18.71
C GLU A 553 -7.05 -14.24 17.56
N LYS A 554 -7.39 -14.77 16.37
CA LYS A 554 -7.62 -13.99 15.17
C LYS A 554 -8.78 -14.60 14.36
N ILE A 555 -9.60 -13.73 13.78
CA ILE A 555 -10.65 -14.08 12.84
C ILE A 555 -10.55 -13.21 11.58
N TYR A 556 -10.63 -13.86 10.42
CA TYR A 556 -10.71 -13.22 9.13
C TYR A 556 -11.96 -13.66 8.38
N VAL A 557 -12.91 -12.74 8.20
CA VAL A 557 -14.17 -12.99 7.49
C VAL A 557 -14.13 -12.32 6.14
N TYR A 558 -14.44 -13.06 5.09
CA TYR A 558 -14.56 -12.48 3.75
C TYR A 558 -15.59 -13.22 2.90
N ARG A 559 -16.29 -12.47 2.04
CA ARG A 559 -17.23 -13.05 1.08
C ARG A 559 -16.47 -13.74 -0.05
N SER A 560 -16.96 -14.90 -0.48
CA SER A 560 -16.38 -15.64 -1.59
C SER A 560 -17.44 -16.28 -2.48
N VAL A 561 -17.19 -16.30 -3.78
CA VAL A 561 -17.93 -17.14 -4.74
C VAL A 561 -17.16 -18.43 -5.09
N ALA A 562 -16.01 -18.66 -4.45
CA ALA A 562 -15.19 -19.87 -4.59
C ALA A 562 -15.48 -20.92 -3.51
N GLY A 563 -16.12 -20.52 -2.40
CA GLY A 563 -16.23 -21.32 -1.18
C GLY A 563 -14.92 -21.32 -0.39
N PRO A 564 -14.75 -22.28 0.55
CA PRO A 564 -13.52 -22.46 1.32
C PRO A 564 -12.30 -22.66 0.40
N ARG A 565 -11.15 -22.15 0.84
CA ARG A 565 -9.88 -22.34 0.13
C ARG A 565 -9.28 -23.71 0.43
N ASN A 566 -8.46 -24.22 -0.47
CA ASN A 566 -7.87 -25.56 -0.43
C ASN A 566 -6.39 -25.57 -0.02
N ASP A 567 -5.84 -24.42 0.33
CA ASP A 567 -4.44 -24.18 0.69
C ASP A 567 -4.30 -23.63 2.12
N ALA A 568 -5.30 -23.88 2.98
CA ALA A 568 -5.26 -23.50 4.39
C ALA A 568 -4.20 -24.32 5.14
N PRO A 569 -3.22 -23.67 5.81
CA PRO A 569 -2.30 -24.38 6.69
C PRO A 569 -3.03 -24.86 7.96
N GLU A 570 -2.40 -25.74 8.73
CA GLU A 570 -3.01 -26.43 9.88
C GLU A 570 -3.52 -25.48 10.97
N PHE A 571 -2.85 -24.32 11.13
CA PHE A 571 -3.22 -23.26 12.06
C PHE A 571 -4.39 -22.37 11.59
N VAL A 572 -4.94 -22.63 10.40
CA VAL A 572 -6.11 -21.93 9.86
C VAL A 572 -7.28 -22.90 9.70
N TRP A 573 -8.40 -22.58 10.36
CA TRP A 573 -9.65 -23.32 10.22
C TRP A 573 -10.71 -22.45 9.56
N THR A 574 -11.27 -22.92 8.44
CA THR A 574 -12.44 -22.28 7.79
C THR A 574 -13.72 -22.97 8.25
N LEU A 575 -14.63 -22.20 8.85
CA LEU A 575 -15.97 -22.64 9.26
C LEU A 575 -17.01 -22.53 8.13
#